data_AF-A0A0G1A6R8-F1
#
_entry.id   AF-A0A0G1A6R8-F1
#
_cell.length_a   1.000
_cell.length_b   1.000
_cell.length_c   1.000
_cell.angle_alpha   90.00
_cell.angle_beta   90.00
_cell.angle_gamma   90.00
#
_symmetry.space_group_name_H-M   'P 1'
#
loop_
_entity.id
_entity.type
_entity.pdbx_description
1 polymer ?
#
loop_
_entity_poly.entity_id
_entity_poly.type
_entity_poly.pdbx_seq_one_letter_code
_entity_poly.pdbx_strand_id
1 'polypeptide(L)'
;KKFRDRLLDFLIRDPIKRIEFNLLMSDKRYSMGIFFSDEEKYDRAYIIVAEAESFYGRIPEEMQVVKDEQRTISPDLLQKIKTAARKHQEITSTIKNKSPEDMSEGYQKILDQIDQSVQKIEEKSK
;
A
#
# COMPACT_ATOMS: atom_id res chain seq x y z
N LYS A 1 -11.15 9.05 -12.79
CA LYS A 1 -10.56 8.50 -11.53
C LYS A 1 -10.79 9.38 -10.28
N LYS A 2 -10.87 10.72 -10.35
CA LYS A 2 -10.96 11.62 -9.16
C LYS A 2 -12.31 11.65 -8.39
N PHE A 3 -13.43 11.20 -8.98
CA PHE A 3 -14.74 11.28 -8.34
C PHE A 3 -14.99 10.18 -7.30
N ARG A 4 -14.58 8.93 -7.60
CA ARG A 4 -14.67 7.80 -6.65
C ARG A 4 -13.79 8.04 -5.42
N ASP A 5 -12.56 8.52 -5.62
CA ASP A 5 -11.64 8.77 -4.52
C ASP A 5 -12.18 9.90 -3.60
N ARG A 6 -12.75 10.99 -4.15
CA ARG A 6 -13.49 12.00 -3.37
C ARG A 6 -14.71 11.45 -2.62
N LEU A 7 -15.43 10.48 -3.21
CA LEU A 7 -16.57 9.85 -2.54
C LEU A 7 -16.12 9.01 -1.35
N LEU A 8 -15.00 8.30 -1.45
CA LEU A 8 -14.48 7.49 -0.35
C LEU A 8 -13.95 8.36 0.80
N ASP A 9 -13.24 9.45 0.48
CA ASP A 9 -12.78 10.43 1.49
C ASP A 9 -13.95 11.15 2.17
N PHE A 10 -15.06 11.36 1.45
CA PHE A 10 -16.31 11.90 2.00
C PHE A 10 -17.09 10.87 2.84
N LEU A 11 -17.09 9.60 2.43
CA LEU A 11 -17.88 8.52 3.04
C LEU A 11 -17.23 8.00 4.33
N ILE A 12 -15.89 7.88 4.37
CA ILE A 12 -15.15 7.43 5.55
C ILE A 12 -14.58 8.66 6.26
N ARG A 13 -15.37 9.23 7.16
CA ARG A 13 -14.98 10.44 7.91
C ARG A 13 -13.89 10.19 8.95
N ASP A 14 -13.86 9.00 9.56
CA ASP A 14 -12.86 8.68 10.58
C ASP A 14 -11.50 8.34 9.93
N PRO A 15 -10.41 9.09 10.21
CA PRO A 15 -9.08 8.80 9.67
C PRO A 15 -8.57 7.40 10.01
N ILE A 16 -8.90 6.84 11.18
CA ILE A 16 -8.51 5.46 11.53
C ILE A 16 -9.19 4.46 10.58
N LYS A 17 -10.46 4.70 10.24
CA LYS A 17 -11.18 3.88 9.25
C LYS A 17 -10.61 4.05 7.84
N ARG A 18 -10.10 5.23 7.48
CA ARG A 18 -9.39 5.43 6.20
C ARG A 18 -8.07 4.65 6.16
N ILE A 19 -7.32 4.60 7.27
CA ILE A 19 -6.11 3.74 7.38
C ILE A 19 -6.47 2.28 7.14
N GLU A 20 -7.46 1.74 7.87
CA GLU A 20 -7.91 0.35 7.73
C GLU A 20 -8.37 0.03 6.30
N PHE A 21 -9.12 0.94 5.69
CA PHE A 21 -9.59 0.80 4.32
C PHE A 21 -8.44 0.80 3.31
N ASN A 22 -7.51 1.75 3.41
CA ASN A 22 -6.36 1.85 2.53
C ASN A 22 -5.48 0.60 2.63
N LEU A 23 -5.25 0.10 3.84
CA LEU A 23 -4.54 -1.16 4.07
C LEU A 23 -5.23 -2.35 3.38
N LEU A 24 -6.55 -2.51 3.61
CA LEU A 24 -7.35 -3.58 2.99
C LEU A 24 -7.32 -3.51 1.46
N MET A 25 -7.41 -2.30 0.89
CA MET A 25 -7.41 -2.10 -0.56
C MET A 25 -6.03 -2.34 -1.18
N SER A 26 -4.95 -2.11 -0.43
CA SER A 26 -3.60 -2.51 -0.83
C SER A 26 -3.47 -4.04 -0.83
N ASP A 27 -3.77 -4.70 0.28
CA ASP A 27 -3.64 -6.17 0.42
C ASP A 27 -4.46 -6.94 -0.63
N LYS A 28 -5.69 -6.46 -0.90
CA LYS A 28 -6.54 -7.03 -1.96
C LYS A 28 -5.87 -6.94 -3.33
N ARG A 29 -5.22 -5.82 -3.64
CA ARG A 29 -4.54 -5.64 -4.92
C ARG A 29 -3.26 -6.44 -5.00
N TYR A 30 -2.51 -6.57 -3.92
CA TYR A 30 -1.38 -7.50 -3.88
C TYR A 30 -1.80 -8.94 -4.19
N SER A 31 -2.92 -9.39 -3.62
CA SER A 31 -3.50 -10.70 -3.92
C SER A 31 -3.85 -10.84 -5.41
N MET A 32 -4.41 -9.79 -6.02
CA MET A 32 -4.67 -9.77 -7.47
C MET A 32 -3.38 -9.72 -8.30
N GLY A 33 -2.35 -9.01 -7.84
CA GLY A 33 -1.04 -8.93 -8.47
C GLY A 33 -0.36 -10.28 -8.54
N ILE A 34 -0.42 -11.06 -7.45
CA ILE A 34 0.02 -12.46 -7.42
C ILE A 34 -0.73 -13.27 -8.47
N PHE A 35 -2.06 -13.20 -8.48
CA PHE A 35 -2.89 -13.94 -9.44
C PHE A 35 -2.48 -13.65 -10.90
N PHE A 36 -2.31 -12.38 -11.27
CA PHE A 36 -1.90 -12.03 -12.63
C PHE A 36 -0.44 -12.39 -12.94
N SER A 37 0.45 -12.33 -11.95
CA SER A 37 1.82 -12.79 -12.11
C SER A 37 1.89 -14.29 -12.35
N ASP A 38 1.06 -15.08 -11.67
CA ASP A 38 1.01 -16.53 -11.84
C ASP A 38 0.37 -16.93 -13.19
N GLU A 39 -0.46 -16.06 -13.78
CA GLU A 39 -0.93 -16.17 -15.17
C GLU A 39 0.06 -15.58 -16.20
N GLU A 40 1.29 -15.22 -15.81
CA GLU A 40 2.33 -14.59 -16.64
C GLU A 40 1.90 -13.25 -17.29
N LYS A 41 0.82 -12.63 -16.77
CA LYS A 41 0.32 -11.32 -17.21
C LYS A 41 1.04 -10.19 -16.47
N TYR A 42 2.35 -10.12 -16.64
CA TYR A 42 3.23 -9.25 -15.84
C TYR A 42 2.91 -7.75 -15.94
N ASP A 43 2.55 -7.25 -17.13
CA ASP A 43 2.09 -5.85 -17.29
C ASP A 43 0.89 -5.51 -16.40
N ARG A 44 -0.06 -6.44 -16.34
CA ARG A 44 -1.26 -6.28 -15.53
C ARG A 44 -0.96 -6.44 -14.05
N ALA A 45 -0.08 -7.37 -13.69
CA ALA A 45 0.41 -7.52 -12.33
C ALA A 45 1.09 -6.23 -11.85
N TYR A 46 1.97 -5.64 -12.66
CA TYR A 46 2.66 -4.39 -12.36
C TYR A 46 1.69 -3.24 -12.09
N ILE A 47 0.71 -3.02 -13.00
CA ILE A 47 -0.29 -1.96 -12.82
C ILE A 47 -1.06 -2.13 -11.50
N ILE A 48 -1.43 -3.37 -11.17
CA ILE A 48 -2.23 -3.65 -9.98
C ILE A 48 -1.41 -3.49 -8.69
N VAL A 49 -0.16 -3.94 -8.68
CA VAL A 49 0.76 -3.75 -7.55
C VAL A 49 1.08 -2.27 -7.36
N ALA A 50 1.33 -1.51 -8.44
CA ALA A 50 1.50 -0.06 -8.36
C ALA A 50 0.25 0.65 -7.81
N GLU A 51 -0.96 0.20 -8.20
CA GLU A 51 -2.19 0.70 -7.59
C GLU A 51 -2.30 0.31 -6.10
N ALA A 52 -1.83 -0.87 -5.69
CA ALA A 52 -1.79 -1.28 -4.29
C ALA A 52 -0.96 -0.29 -3.45
N GLU A 53 0.25 0.03 -3.92
CA GLU A 53 1.13 0.97 -3.25
C GLU A 53 0.61 2.40 -3.25
N SER A 54 -0.23 2.78 -4.22
CA SER A 54 -0.95 4.05 -4.16
C SER A 54 -1.95 4.12 -3.00
N PHE A 55 -2.56 3.00 -2.58
CA PHE A 55 -3.40 2.97 -1.37
C PHE A 55 -2.55 2.93 -0.11
N TYR A 56 -1.52 2.07 -0.08
CA TYR A 56 -0.65 1.94 1.08
C TYR A 56 0.07 3.27 1.40
N GLY A 57 0.57 3.96 0.37
CA GLY A 57 1.23 5.27 0.49
C GLY A 57 0.36 6.41 1.02
N ARG A 58 -0.98 6.26 1.08
CA ARG A 58 -1.88 7.23 1.73
C ARG A 58 -1.97 7.03 3.25
N ILE A 59 -1.61 5.85 3.76
CA ILE A 59 -1.66 5.56 5.20
C ILE A 59 -0.89 6.59 6.03
N PRO A 60 0.36 6.98 5.70
CA PRO A 60 1.08 8.00 6.47
C PRO A 60 0.36 9.36 6.55
N GLU A 61 -0.37 9.76 5.52
CA GLU A 61 -1.14 11.01 5.51
C GLU A 61 -2.30 10.92 6.50
N GLU A 62 -3.02 9.80 6.51
CA GLU A 62 -4.10 9.58 7.48
C GLU A 62 -3.57 9.43 8.92
N MET A 63 -2.41 8.79 9.11
CA MET A 63 -1.75 8.75 10.41
C MET A 63 -1.43 10.14 10.94
N GLN A 64 -1.03 11.07 10.05
CA GLN A 64 -0.82 12.46 10.43
C GLN A 64 -2.11 13.10 10.91
N VAL A 65 -3.23 12.89 10.21
CA VAL A 65 -4.55 13.41 10.63
C VAL A 65 -4.95 12.86 12.00
N VAL A 66 -4.75 11.56 12.26
CA VAL A 66 -5.02 10.97 13.60
C VAL A 66 -4.19 11.66 14.68
N LYS A 67 -2.91 11.93 14.41
CA LYS A 67 -2.00 12.61 15.34
C LYS A 67 -2.42 14.07 15.58
N ASP A 68 -2.83 14.78 14.53
CA ASP A 68 -3.33 16.16 14.61
C ASP A 68 -4.65 16.24 15.40
N GLU A 69 -5.48 15.21 15.30
CA GLU A 69 -6.70 15.02 16.12
C GLU A 69 -6.41 14.57 17.57
N GLN A 70 -5.13 14.46 17.97
CA GLN A 70 -4.69 13.95 19.29
C GLN A 70 -5.23 12.55 19.63
N ARG A 71 -5.55 11.77 18.60
CA ARG A 71 -5.97 10.38 18.73
C ARG A 71 -4.76 9.46 18.59
N THR A 72 -4.93 8.22 19.00
CA THR A 72 -3.89 7.20 18.91
C THR A 72 -4.32 6.06 18.00
N ILE A 73 -3.37 5.55 17.24
CA ILE A 73 -3.53 4.32 16.47
C ILE A 73 -3.27 3.14 17.40
N SER A 74 -4.13 2.14 17.36
CA SER A 74 -3.95 0.97 18.22
C SER A 74 -2.65 0.22 17.88
N PRO A 75 -1.96 -0.36 18.87
CA PRO A 75 -0.76 -1.16 18.62
C PRO A 75 -1.00 -2.31 17.63
N ASP A 76 -2.18 -2.93 17.65
CA ASP A 76 -2.57 -3.99 16.71
C ASP A 76 -2.65 -3.48 15.27
N LEU A 77 -3.30 -2.33 15.03
CA LEU A 77 -3.38 -1.75 13.69
C LEU A 77 -1.99 -1.34 13.19
N LEU A 78 -1.17 -0.75 14.05
CA LEU A 78 0.20 -0.39 13.69
C LEU A 78 1.03 -1.64 13.32
N GLN A 79 0.89 -2.72 14.07
CA GLN A 79 1.58 -3.97 13.78
C GLN A 79 1.10 -4.58 12.45
N LYS A 80 -0.20 -4.51 12.14
CA LYS A 80 -0.76 -4.96 10.86
C LYS A 80 -0.16 -4.17 9.68
N ILE A 81 -0.11 -2.84 9.78
CA ILE A 81 0.50 -1.98 8.76
C ILE A 81 1.95 -2.40 8.49
N LYS A 82 2.77 -2.52 9.54
CA LYS A 82 4.18 -2.92 9.40
C LYS A 82 4.35 -4.32 8.80
N THR A 83 3.46 -5.25 9.18
CA THR A 83 3.49 -6.62 8.66
C THR A 83 3.12 -6.64 7.18
N ALA A 84 2.12 -5.85 6.78
CA ALA A 84 1.72 -5.72 5.39
C ALA A 84 2.85 -5.18 4.52
N ALA A 85 3.55 -4.11 4.93
CA ALA A 85 4.71 -3.59 4.19
C ALA A 85 5.78 -4.66 3.91
N ARG A 86 6.13 -5.47 4.92
CA ARG A 86 7.10 -6.57 4.72
C ARG A 86 6.60 -7.57 3.68
N LYS A 87 5.31 -7.88 3.71
CA LYS A 87 4.71 -8.80 2.75
C LYS A 87 4.62 -8.18 1.34
N HIS A 88 4.34 -6.89 1.25
CA HIS A 88 4.33 -6.12 0.00
C HIS A 88 5.71 -6.13 -0.66
N GLN A 89 6.78 -5.94 0.10
CA GLN A 89 8.17 -6.07 -0.37
C GLN A 89 8.48 -7.48 -0.88
N GLU A 90 8.10 -8.50 -0.12
CA GLU A 90 8.32 -9.91 -0.48
C GLU A 90 7.59 -10.27 -1.78
N ILE A 91 6.31 -9.89 -1.91
CA ILE A 91 5.50 -10.17 -3.10
C ILE A 91 6.05 -9.41 -4.30
N THR A 92 6.31 -8.10 -4.16
CA THR A 92 6.85 -7.27 -5.25
C THR A 92 8.19 -7.82 -5.74
N SER A 93 9.08 -8.23 -4.83
CA SER A 93 10.36 -8.85 -5.19
C SER A 93 10.17 -10.18 -5.91
N THR A 94 9.22 -10.99 -5.46
CA THR A 94 8.89 -12.27 -6.10
C THR A 94 8.37 -12.06 -7.53
N ILE A 95 7.45 -11.12 -7.72
CA ILE A 95 6.91 -10.81 -9.05
C ILE A 95 8.01 -10.25 -9.95
N LYS A 96 8.84 -9.32 -9.43
CA LYS A 96 9.99 -8.77 -10.15
C LYS A 96 10.90 -9.86 -10.69
N ASN A 97 11.25 -10.85 -9.86
CA ASN A 97 12.15 -11.95 -10.24
C ASN A 97 11.55 -12.91 -11.27
N LYS A 98 10.20 -12.99 -11.37
CA LYS A 98 9.50 -13.77 -12.40
C LYS A 98 9.29 -12.99 -13.70
N SER A 99 9.30 -11.67 -13.63
CA SER A 99 8.95 -10.79 -14.75
C SER A 99 10.09 -10.65 -15.76
N PRO A 100 9.79 -10.28 -17.01
CA PRO A 100 10.78 -9.88 -18.00
C PRO A 100 11.72 -8.75 -17.51
N GLU A 101 12.96 -8.73 -17.99
CA GLU A 101 14.02 -7.84 -17.51
C GLU A 101 13.70 -6.35 -17.71
N ASP A 102 13.00 -6.00 -18.81
CA ASP A 102 12.56 -4.63 -19.12
C ASP A 102 11.56 -4.06 -18.10
N MET A 103 10.91 -4.92 -17.31
CA MET A 103 10.01 -4.51 -16.22
C MET A 103 10.73 -4.31 -14.87
N SER A 104 11.99 -4.72 -14.76
CA SER A 104 12.74 -4.74 -13.50
C SER A 104 12.86 -3.37 -12.84
N GLU A 105 13.08 -2.32 -13.64
CA GLU A 105 13.15 -0.93 -13.15
C GLU A 105 11.80 -0.46 -12.58
N GLY A 106 10.68 -0.85 -13.22
CA GLY A 106 9.34 -0.52 -12.77
C GLY A 106 9.06 -1.09 -11.37
N TYR A 107 9.34 -2.38 -11.18
CA TYR A 107 9.19 -3.00 -9.86
C TYR A 107 10.19 -2.48 -8.82
N GLN A 108 11.40 -2.09 -9.23
CA GLN A 108 12.34 -1.46 -8.31
C GLN A 108 11.77 -0.15 -7.74
N LYS A 109 11.14 0.69 -8.57
CA LYS A 109 10.48 1.92 -8.10
C LYS A 109 9.36 1.64 -7.09
N ILE A 110 8.64 0.54 -7.27
CA ILE A 110 7.60 0.11 -6.30
C ILE A 110 8.25 -0.28 -4.97
N LEU A 111 9.35 -1.04 -4.97
CA LEU A 111 10.09 -1.37 -3.76
C LEU A 111 10.56 -0.11 -3.02
N ASP A 112 11.14 0.84 -3.75
CA ASP A 112 11.59 2.12 -3.19
C ASP A 112 10.41 2.91 -2.57
N GLN A 113 9.23 2.86 -3.21
CA GLN A 113 8.01 3.49 -2.68
C GLN A 113 7.52 2.83 -1.37
N ILE A 114 7.63 1.50 -1.24
CA ILE A 114 7.30 0.80 0.00
C ILE A 114 8.23 1.27 1.12
N ASP A 115 9.53 1.32 0.85
CA ASP A 115 10.53 1.75 1.84
C ASP A 115 10.26 3.19 2.33
N GLN A 116 9.98 4.10 1.41
CA GLN A 116 9.60 5.48 1.76
C GLN A 116 8.32 5.55 2.60
N SER A 117 7.33 4.71 2.29
CA SER A 117 6.08 4.65 3.05
C SER A 117 6.32 4.11 4.47
N VAL A 118 7.17 3.09 4.62
CA VAL A 118 7.58 2.53 5.91
C VAL A 118 8.29 3.59 6.76
N GLN A 119 9.24 4.33 6.19
CA GLN A 119 9.95 5.39 6.90
C GLN A 119 8.97 6.44 7.45
N LYS A 120 8.04 6.91 6.63
CA LYS A 120 7.00 7.87 7.06
C LYS A 120 6.09 7.30 8.14
N ILE A 121 5.76 6.02 8.08
CA ILE A 121 4.96 5.34 9.14
C ILE A 121 5.75 5.32 10.45
N GLU A 122 7.03 4.98 10.42
CA GLU A 122 7.88 4.92 11.61
C GLU A 122 8.05 6.29 12.28
N GLU A 123 8.23 7.35 11.49
CA GLU A 123 8.28 8.73 11.98
C GLU A 123 6.98 9.13 12.69
N LYS A 124 5.83 8.73 12.14
CA LYS A 124 4.50 9.09 12.67
C LYS A 124 4.01 8.17 13.78
N SER A 125 4.69 7.05 14.00
CA SER A 125 4.42 6.11 15.10
C SER A 125 5.08 6.51 16.41
N LYS A 126 5.96 7.53 16.39
CA LYS A 126 6.61 8.14 17.55
C LYS A 126 5.78 9.32 18.06
#